data_AF-A0A8D8AY73-F1
#
_entry.id   AF-A0A8D8AY73-F1
#
_cell.length_a   1.000
_cell.length_b   1.000
_cell.length_c   1.000
_cell.angle_alpha   90.00
_cell.angle_beta   90.00
_cell.angle_gamma   90.00
#
_symmetry.space_group_name_H-M   'P 1'
#
loop_
_entity.id
_entity.type
_entity.pdbx_description
1 polymer ?
#
loop_
_entity_poly.entity_id
_entity_poly.type
_entity_poly.pdbx_seq_one_letter_code
_entity_poly.pdbx_strand_id
1 'polypeptide(L)'
;MTMERARMELHPPNDKLMLVFLTLMIHGVGTLMPWNMFITAKSYFVDYKLSQNYTSVESEYGTYFLSYVGFASQIPNLLFNWLNIFMNLGGNLTKRIVYSILIEVIVFVVTVVLAMIDSSDWPGAFFWITMITVVILNMAGGIYQNTVYGMVAKLPFKYTGAVVLGSNISGTFASIIS
;
A
#
# COMPACT_ATOMS: atom_id res chain seq x y z
N MET A 1 -3.64 -26.88 -14.54
CA MET A 1 -4.52 -25.91 -15.21
C MET A 1 -5.95 -26.43 -15.12
N THR A 2 -6.85 -25.75 -14.40
CA THR A 2 -8.25 -26.17 -14.27
C THR A 2 -9.01 -26.01 -15.59
N MET A 3 -9.93 -26.92 -15.91
CA MET A 3 -10.76 -26.90 -17.12
C MET A 3 -11.44 -25.54 -17.36
N GLU A 4 -11.90 -24.87 -16.29
CA GLU A 4 -12.52 -23.53 -16.38
C GLU A 4 -11.54 -22.44 -16.82
N ARG A 5 -10.28 -22.52 -16.40
CA ARG A 5 -9.25 -21.53 -16.75
C ARG A 5 -8.89 -21.65 -18.23
N ALA A 6 -8.75 -22.88 -18.73
CA ALA A 6 -8.54 -23.15 -20.14
C ALA A 6 -9.72 -22.65 -21.00
N ARG A 7 -10.96 -22.84 -20.53
CA ARG A 7 -12.16 -22.33 -21.22
C ARG A 7 -12.20 -20.80 -21.28
N MET A 8 -11.80 -20.10 -20.23
CA MET A 8 -11.73 -18.63 -20.23
C MET A 8 -10.61 -18.06 -21.10
N GLU A 9 -9.52 -18.80 -21.32
CA GLU A 9 -8.48 -18.39 -22.27
C GLU A 9 -8.87 -18.68 -23.73
N LEU A 10 -9.57 -19.79 -23.99
CA LEU A 10 -10.06 -20.17 -25.33
C LEU A 10 -11.28 -19.34 -25.76
N HIS A 11 -12.16 -19.00 -24.82
CA HIS A 11 -13.36 -18.21 -25.05
C HIS A 11 -13.51 -17.12 -23.97
N PRO A 12 -12.65 -16.08 -24.01
CA PRO A 12 -12.77 -14.98 -23.07
C PRO A 12 -14.09 -14.23 -23.29
N PRO A 13 -14.82 -13.87 -22.20
CA PRO A 13 -15.96 -12.98 -22.33
C PRO A 13 -15.51 -11.63 -22.90
N ASN A 14 -16.31 -11.07 -23.81
CA ASN A 14 -15.96 -9.84 -24.50
C ASN A 14 -16.00 -8.63 -23.54
N ASP A 15 -14.83 -8.10 -23.22
CA ASP A 15 -14.63 -6.90 -22.39
C ASP A 15 -14.85 -5.65 -23.24
N LYS A 16 -16.13 -5.25 -23.38
CA LYS A 16 -16.51 -4.06 -24.15
C LYS A 16 -15.82 -2.83 -23.57
N LEU A 17 -15.09 -2.08 -24.41
CA LEU A 17 -14.34 -0.87 -24.05
C LEU A 17 -13.20 -1.07 -23.04
N MET A 18 -12.73 -2.31 -22.81
CA MET A 18 -11.64 -2.62 -21.87
C MET A 18 -11.88 -2.15 -20.42
N LEU A 19 -13.15 -2.05 -19.99
CA LEU A 19 -13.50 -1.53 -18.68
C LEU A 19 -12.97 -2.41 -17.55
N VAL A 20 -13.01 -3.73 -17.71
CA VAL A 20 -12.45 -4.66 -16.71
C VAL A 20 -10.94 -4.50 -16.61
N PHE A 21 -10.27 -4.28 -17.75
CA PHE A 21 -8.83 -4.02 -17.76
C PHE A 21 -8.49 -2.70 -17.04
N LEU A 22 -9.20 -1.61 -17.35
CA LEU A 22 -8.97 -0.30 -16.74
C LEU A 22 -9.25 -0.29 -15.24
N THR A 23 -10.33 -0.93 -14.80
CA THR A 23 -10.66 -1.02 -13.37
C THR A 23 -9.59 -1.78 -12.59
N LEU A 24 -9.08 -2.90 -13.12
CA LEU A 24 -8.00 -3.65 -12.47
C LEU A 24 -6.67 -2.92 -12.49
N MET A 25 -6.40 -2.15 -13.55
CA MET A 25 -5.25 -1.25 -13.59
C MET A 25 -5.34 -0.17 -12.51
N ILE A 26 -6.51 0.45 -12.31
CA ILE A 26 -6.75 1.43 -11.24
C ILE A 26 -6.56 0.78 -9.86
N HIS A 27 -7.01 -0.47 -9.67
CA HIS A 27 -6.75 -1.20 -8.43
C HIS A 27 -5.25 -1.40 -8.19
N GLY A 28 -4.49 -1.76 -9.23
CA GLY A 28 -3.03 -1.83 -9.18
C GLY A 28 -2.39 -0.52 -8.72
N VAL A 29 -2.83 0.60 -9.30
CA VAL A 29 -2.40 1.94 -8.88
C VAL A 29 -2.69 2.17 -7.39
N GLY A 30 -3.92 1.89 -6.95
CA GLY A 30 -4.36 2.10 -5.57
C GLY A 30 -3.57 1.27 -4.55
N THR A 31 -3.17 0.04 -4.90
CA THR A 31 -2.45 -0.84 -3.94
C THR A 31 -1.05 -0.36 -3.56
N LEU A 32 -0.35 0.36 -4.46
CA LEU A 32 1.03 0.77 -4.23
C LEU A 32 1.22 2.28 -4.13
N MET A 33 0.28 3.08 -4.61
CA MET A 33 0.38 4.54 -4.56
C MET A 33 0.60 5.08 -3.13
N PRO A 34 -0.16 4.67 -2.09
CA PRO A 34 0.05 5.19 -0.74
C PRO A 34 1.46 4.91 -0.21
N TRP A 35 1.96 3.69 -0.45
CA TRP A 35 3.31 3.29 -0.05
C TRP A 35 4.37 4.08 -0.79
N ASN A 36 4.25 4.20 -2.12
CA ASN A 36 5.20 4.92 -2.95
C ASN A 36 5.26 6.42 -2.56
N MET A 37 4.11 7.05 -2.32
CA MET A 37 4.06 8.44 -1.84
C MET A 37 4.73 8.60 -0.47
N PHE A 38 4.54 7.63 0.43
CA PHE A 38 5.13 7.67 1.77
C PHE A 38 6.66 7.59 1.73
N ILE A 39 7.24 6.65 0.97
CA ILE A 39 8.70 6.50 0.86
C ILE A 39 9.34 7.66 0.10
N THR A 40 8.64 8.24 -0.86
CA THR A 40 9.06 9.44 -1.59
C THR A 40 9.14 10.66 -0.66
N ALA A 41 8.25 10.77 0.33
CA ALA A 41 8.26 11.84 1.31
C ALA A 41 9.41 11.77 2.35
N LYS A 42 10.49 11.01 2.08
CA LYS A 42 11.65 10.87 2.97
C LYS A 42 12.19 12.22 3.45
N SER A 43 12.43 13.16 2.53
CA SER A 43 12.99 14.47 2.89
C SER A 43 12.07 15.29 3.79
N TYR A 44 10.75 15.12 3.66
CA TYR A 44 9.81 15.72 4.60
C TYR A 44 10.01 15.17 6.02
N PHE A 45 10.10 13.85 6.18
CA PHE A 45 10.24 13.25 7.50
C PHE A 45 11.63 13.48 8.12
N VAL A 46 12.69 13.27 7.35
CA VAL A 46 14.08 13.28 7.84
C VAL A 46 14.67 14.69 7.86
N ASP A 47 14.57 15.41 6.75
CA ASP A 47 15.29 16.68 6.57
C ASP A 47 14.52 17.88 7.14
N TYR A 48 13.20 17.74 7.33
CA TYR A 48 12.36 18.76 7.95
C TYR A 48 11.84 18.34 9.33
N LYS A 49 10.95 17.34 9.40
CA LYS A 49 10.13 17.11 10.60
C LYS A 49 10.88 16.46 11.78
N LEU A 50 11.93 15.69 11.51
CA LEU A 50 12.82 15.08 12.51
C LEU A 50 14.22 15.72 12.52
N SER A 51 14.40 16.84 11.80
CA SER A 51 15.68 17.54 11.72
C SER A 51 15.96 18.33 12.99
N GLN A 52 17.24 18.38 13.36
CA GLN A 52 17.73 19.16 14.51
C GLN A 52 17.32 20.63 14.41
N ASN A 53 17.21 21.19 13.20
CA ASN A 53 16.78 22.58 12.99
C ASN A 53 15.31 22.83 13.39
N TYR A 54 14.48 21.79 13.35
CA TYR A 54 13.05 21.88 13.64
C TYR A 54 12.70 21.42 15.06
N THR A 55 13.37 20.38 15.55
CA THR A 55 13.12 19.80 16.88
C THR A 55 14.06 20.33 17.96
N SER A 56 15.11 21.06 17.59
CA SER A 56 16.24 21.49 18.46
C SER A 56 17.01 20.35 19.14
N VAL A 57 16.69 19.10 18.81
CA VAL A 57 17.26 17.88 19.38
C VAL A 57 17.82 17.01 18.27
N GLU A 58 19.08 16.59 18.40
CA GLU A 58 19.68 15.59 17.52
C GLU A 58 19.02 14.24 17.84
N SER A 59 18.18 13.74 16.93
CA SER A 59 17.44 12.48 17.15
C SER A 59 17.91 11.39 16.20
N GLU A 60 18.19 10.20 16.76
CA GLU A 60 18.51 8.99 15.98
C GLU A 60 17.35 8.54 15.06
N TYR A 61 16.12 9.04 15.34
CA TYR A 61 14.93 8.75 14.55
C TYR A 61 15.04 9.19 13.10
N GLY A 62 15.73 10.31 12.83
CA GLY A 62 15.96 10.79 11.46
C GLY A 62 16.98 9.94 10.70
N THR A 63 18.08 9.58 11.35
CA THR A 63 19.20 8.82 10.75
C THR A 63 18.78 7.44 10.26
N TYR A 64 17.99 6.72 11.05
CA TYR A 64 17.55 5.35 10.73
C TYR A 64 16.09 5.28 10.27
N PHE A 65 15.45 6.41 9.96
CA PHE A 65 14.03 6.50 9.63
C PHE A 65 13.59 5.48 8.57
N LEU A 66 14.28 5.44 7.43
CA LEU A 66 13.94 4.51 6.34
C LEU A 66 14.12 3.04 6.74
N SER A 67 15.14 2.73 7.54
CA SER A 67 15.34 1.37 8.05
C SER A 67 14.19 0.97 8.97
N TYR A 68 13.76 1.85 9.87
CA TYR A 68 12.60 1.61 10.73
C TYR A 68 11.30 1.46 9.93
N VAL A 69 11.05 2.32 8.95
CA VAL A 69 9.91 2.21 8.02
C VAL A 69 9.96 0.90 7.25
N GLY A 70 11.15 0.46 6.80
CA GLY A 70 11.36 -0.82 6.13
C GLY A 70 10.99 -2.02 7.01
N PHE A 71 11.49 -2.06 8.25
CA PHE A 71 11.14 -3.13 9.18
C PHE A 71 9.67 -3.10 9.59
N ALA A 72 9.12 -1.91 9.88
CA ALA A 72 7.73 -1.69 10.26
C ALA A 72 6.74 -2.03 9.13
N SER A 73 7.17 -1.94 7.87
CA SER A 73 6.38 -2.36 6.72
C SER A 73 6.49 -3.87 6.47
N GLN A 74 7.71 -4.39 6.34
CA GLN A 74 7.94 -5.76 5.84
C GLN A 74 7.67 -6.84 6.89
N ILE A 75 8.07 -6.64 8.15
CA ILE A 75 7.89 -7.69 9.17
C ILE A 75 6.40 -7.93 9.45
N PRO A 76 5.58 -6.90 9.74
CA PRO A 76 4.15 -7.13 10.00
C PRO A 76 3.43 -7.63 8.75
N ASN A 77 3.75 -7.10 7.57
CA ASN A 77 3.15 -7.56 6.32
C ASN A 77 3.44 -9.05 6.07
N LEU A 78 4.68 -9.50 6.27
CA LEU A 78 5.05 -10.92 6.17
C LEU A 78 4.28 -11.77 7.18
N LEU A 79 4.26 -11.37 8.46
CA LEU A 79 3.57 -12.12 9.51
C LEU A 79 2.07 -12.23 9.23
N PHE A 80 1.42 -11.12 8.84
CA PHE A 80 -0.01 -11.12 8.53
C PHE A 80 -0.33 -11.92 7.28
N ASN A 81 0.50 -11.83 6.23
CA ASN A 81 0.29 -12.63 5.04
C ASN A 81 0.52 -14.12 5.28
N TRP A 82 1.52 -14.46 6.07
CA TRP A 82 1.75 -15.83 6.51
C TRP A 82 0.57 -16.36 7.34
N LEU A 83 0.09 -15.58 8.31
CA LEU A 83 -1.11 -15.92 9.09
C LEU A 83 -2.36 -16.06 8.23
N ASN A 84 -2.56 -15.21 7.22
CA ASN A 84 -3.71 -15.26 6.31
C ASN A 84 -3.69 -16.52 5.40
N ILE A 85 -2.54 -17.18 5.22
CA ILE A 85 -2.46 -18.47 4.53
C ILE A 85 -2.98 -19.61 5.42
N PHE A 86 -2.63 -19.63 6.71
CA PHE A 86 -3.05 -20.68 7.65
C PHE A 86 -4.46 -20.44 8.21
N MET A 87 -4.79 -19.19 8.48
CA MET A 87 -6.10 -18.75 8.89
C MET A 87 -6.86 -18.35 7.63
N ASN A 88 -7.66 -19.29 7.09
CA ASN A 88 -8.68 -18.94 6.12
C ASN A 88 -9.69 -18.00 6.81
N LEU A 89 -9.39 -16.70 6.83
CA LEU A 89 -10.32 -15.64 7.16
C LEU A 89 -11.36 -15.60 6.02
N GLY A 90 -12.24 -16.60 6.03
CA GLY A 90 -13.31 -16.82 5.08
C GLY A 90 -14.20 -15.58 5.08
N GLY A 91 -14.17 -14.85 3.97
CA GLY A 91 -14.90 -13.61 3.81
C GLY A 91 -15.10 -13.30 2.34
N ASN A 92 -16.13 -12.52 2.04
CA ASN A 92 -16.41 -12.09 0.68
C ASN A 92 -15.26 -11.17 0.19
N LEU A 93 -14.60 -11.54 -0.91
CA LEU A 93 -13.45 -10.83 -1.49
C LEU A 93 -13.75 -9.34 -1.70
N THR A 94 -14.96 -9.01 -2.15
CA THR A 94 -15.37 -7.62 -2.38
C THR A 94 -15.43 -6.81 -1.08
N LYS A 95 -15.96 -7.41 0.01
CA LYS A 95 -16.02 -6.72 1.31
C LYS A 95 -14.61 -6.45 1.84
N ARG A 96 -13.69 -7.40 1.68
CA ARG A 96 -12.28 -7.26 2.08
C ARG A 96 -11.60 -6.09 1.35
N ILE A 97 -11.80 -5.98 0.03
CA ILE A 97 -11.28 -4.86 -0.76
C ILE A 97 -11.81 -3.53 -0.23
N VAL A 98 -13.13 -3.42 -0.04
CA VAL A 98 -13.75 -2.17 0.44
C VAL A 98 -13.22 -1.78 1.83
N TYR A 99 -13.13 -2.73 2.76
CA TYR A 99 -12.59 -2.45 4.10
C TYR A 99 -11.11 -2.05 4.08
N SER A 100 -10.27 -2.72 3.29
CA SER A 100 -8.86 -2.35 3.17
C SER A 100 -8.69 -0.95 2.60
N ILE A 101 -9.42 -0.60 1.53
CA ILE A 101 -9.37 0.75 0.93
C ILE A 101 -9.83 1.80 1.95
N LEU A 102 -10.91 1.53 2.70
CA LEU A 102 -11.38 2.46 3.74
C LEU A 102 -10.33 2.68 4.84
N ILE A 103 -9.66 1.61 5.30
CA ILE A 103 -8.60 1.70 6.29
C ILE A 103 -7.41 2.50 5.71
N GLU A 104 -6.99 2.23 4.48
CA GLU A 104 -5.91 2.99 3.82
C GLU A 104 -6.23 4.48 3.73
N VAL A 105 -7.45 4.85 3.32
CA VAL A 105 -7.88 6.25 3.24
C VAL A 105 -7.86 6.91 4.61
N ILE A 106 -8.36 6.25 5.65
CA ILE A 106 -8.36 6.79 7.02
C ILE A 106 -6.91 7.00 7.50
N VAL A 107 -6.05 6.01 7.32
CA VAL A 107 -4.63 6.10 7.72
C VAL A 107 -3.91 7.20 6.94
N PHE A 108 -4.22 7.36 5.66
CA PHE A 108 -3.65 8.43 4.84
C PHE A 108 -4.10 9.81 5.33
N VAL A 109 -5.38 10.01 5.63
CA VAL A 109 -5.90 11.25 6.21
C VAL A 109 -5.23 11.55 7.56
N VAL A 110 -5.11 10.55 8.44
CA VAL A 110 -4.40 10.70 9.73
C VAL A 110 -2.94 11.12 9.50
N THR A 111 -2.26 10.54 8.51
CA THR A 111 -0.88 10.88 8.19
C THR A 111 -0.74 12.32 7.68
N VAL A 112 -1.68 12.79 6.85
CA VAL A 112 -1.73 14.19 6.39
C VAL A 112 -2.01 15.16 7.53
N VAL A 113 -2.97 14.84 8.40
CA VAL A 113 -3.27 15.67 9.59
C VAL A 113 -2.07 15.75 10.51
N LEU A 114 -1.42 14.62 10.79
CA LEU A 114 -0.18 14.56 11.59
C LEU A 114 0.93 15.40 10.95
N ALA A 115 1.00 15.41 9.62
CA ALA A 115 2.00 16.21 8.90
C ALA A 115 1.78 17.72 9.01
N MET A 116 0.53 18.16 9.18
CA MET A 116 0.17 19.58 9.34
C MET A 116 0.30 20.08 10.79
N ILE A 117 0.26 19.20 11.78
CA ILE A 117 0.39 19.56 13.20
C ILE A 117 1.84 19.93 13.54
N ASP A 118 2.01 20.93 14.40
CA ASP A 118 3.31 21.26 14.96
C ASP A 118 3.76 20.15 15.91
N SER A 119 4.89 19.52 15.59
CA SER A 119 5.44 18.38 16.33
C SER A 119 6.84 18.64 16.86
N SER A 120 7.26 19.91 16.87
CA SER A 120 8.58 20.36 17.34
C SER A 120 8.84 19.94 18.79
N ASP A 121 7.82 20.03 19.66
CA ASP A 121 7.92 19.70 21.09
C ASP A 121 7.95 18.19 21.40
N TRP A 122 7.55 17.33 20.46
CA TRP A 122 7.29 15.91 20.72
C TRP A 122 7.70 14.98 19.55
N PRO A 123 8.97 15.04 19.10
CA PRO A 123 9.45 14.30 17.93
C PRO A 123 9.38 12.78 18.09
N GLY A 124 9.62 12.25 19.30
CA GLY A 124 9.54 10.82 19.56
C GLY A 124 8.12 10.26 19.42
N ALA A 125 7.11 11.00 19.91
CA ALA A 125 5.71 10.60 19.78
C ALA A 125 5.26 10.67 18.31
N PHE A 126 5.62 11.73 17.59
CA PHE A 126 5.39 11.82 16.14
C PHE A 126 5.99 10.63 15.39
N PHE A 127 7.23 10.24 15.71
CA PHE A 127 7.90 9.09 15.09
C PHE A 127 7.13 7.78 15.34
N TRP A 128 6.79 7.47 16.60
CA TRP A 128 6.09 6.22 16.93
C TRP A 128 4.68 6.16 16.34
N ILE A 129 3.93 7.28 16.36
CA ILE A 129 2.61 7.35 15.71
C ILE A 129 2.75 7.09 14.20
N THR A 130 3.75 7.71 13.57
CA THR A 130 4.05 7.49 12.15
C THR A 130 4.44 6.04 11.86
N MET A 131 5.22 5.38 12.72
CA MET A 131 5.52 3.96 12.56
C MET A 131 4.26 3.10 12.66
N ILE A 132 3.37 3.38 13.61
CA ILE A 132 2.11 2.66 13.76
C ILE A 132 1.22 2.84 12.52
N THR A 133 1.13 4.05 11.96
CA THR A 133 0.35 4.26 10.72
C THR A 133 0.96 3.50 9.54
N VAL A 134 2.29 3.46 9.41
CA VAL A 134 2.99 2.67 8.38
C VAL A 134 2.70 1.17 8.51
N VAL A 135 2.69 0.63 9.73
CA VAL A 135 2.34 -0.77 9.98
C VAL A 135 0.92 -1.07 9.51
N ILE A 136 -0.05 -0.25 9.91
CA ILE A 136 -1.46 -0.43 9.56
C ILE A 136 -1.66 -0.30 8.04
N LEU A 137 -1.02 0.70 7.41
CA LEU A 137 -1.06 0.92 5.96
C LEU A 137 -0.54 -0.31 5.20
N ASN A 138 0.61 -0.85 5.61
CA ASN A 138 1.20 -2.01 4.95
C ASN A 138 0.41 -3.30 5.18
N MET A 139 -0.22 -3.45 6.34
CA MET A 139 -1.12 -4.59 6.60
C MET A 139 -2.39 -4.52 5.75
N ALA A 140 -3.06 -3.36 5.72
CA ALA A 140 -4.25 -3.13 4.91
C ALA A 140 -3.95 -3.29 3.41
N GLY A 141 -2.83 -2.70 2.96
CA GLY A 141 -2.32 -2.81 1.59
C GLY A 141 -1.94 -4.22 1.20
N GLY A 142 -1.33 -5.00 2.10
CA GLY A 142 -1.06 -6.41 1.89
C GLY A 142 -2.33 -7.23 1.68
N ILE A 143 -3.36 -7.02 2.51
CA ILE A 143 -4.66 -7.68 2.36
C ILE A 143 -5.33 -7.24 1.05
N TYR A 144 -5.29 -5.94 0.73
CA TYR A 144 -5.87 -5.40 -0.48
C TYR A 144 -5.24 -6.02 -1.73
N GLN A 145 -3.91 -5.95 -1.81
CA GLN A 145 -3.12 -6.49 -2.90
C GLN A 145 -3.37 -7.99 -3.08
N ASN A 146 -3.32 -8.77 -2.00
CA ASN A 146 -3.56 -10.22 -2.07
C ASN A 146 -4.99 -10.58 -2.47
N THR A 147 -5.97 -9.78 -2.06
CA THR A 147 -7.37 -9.99 -2.44
C THR A 147 -7.59 -9.68 -3.92
N VAL A 148 -6.99 -8.60 -4.43
CA VAL A 148 -7.00 -8.25 -5.86
C VAL A 148 -6.32 -9.34 -6.68
N TYR A 149 -5.12 -9.79 -6.28
CA TYR A 149 -4.43 -10.90 -6.95
C TYR A 149 -5.21 -12.21 -6.92
N GLY A 150 -5.86 -12.52 -5.79
CA GLY A 150 -6.76 -13.67 -5.67
C GLY A 150 -7.99 -13.61 -6.59
N MET A 151 -8.49 -12.41 -6.89
CA MET A 151 -9.57 -12.19 -7.85
C MET A 151 -9.08 -12.35 -9.29
N VAL A 152 -8.00 -11.67 -9.68
CA VAL A 152 -7.48 -11.71 -11.05
C VAL A 152 -6.86 -13.06 -11.40
N ALA A 153 -6.45 -13.87 -10.42
CA ALA A 153 -6.00 -15.25 -10.66
C ALA A 153 -7.08 -16.12 -11.33
N LYS A 154 -8.36 -15.78 -11.15
CA LYS A 154 -9.49 -16.43 -11.82
C LYS A 154 -9.72 -15.92 -13.24
N LEU A 155 -9.18 -14.77 -13.63
CA LEU A 155 -9.35 -14.17 -14.95
C LEU A 155 -8.20 -14.57 -15.91
N PRO A 156 -8.37 -14.36 -17.23
CA PRO A 156 -7.28 -14.52 -18.20
C PRO A 156 -6.02 -13.71 -17.84
N PHE A 157 -4.84 -14.20 -18.20
CA PHE A 157 -3.54 -13.63 -17.81
C PHE A 157 -3.38 -12.12 -18.13
N LYS A 158 -4.04 -11.65 -19.21
CA LYS A 158 -4.20 -10.21 -19.56
C LYS A 158 -4.47 -9.32 -18.35
N TYR A 159 -5.34 -9.75 -17.44
CA TYR A 159 -5.84 -8.94 -16.34
C TYR A 159 -4.88 -8.88 -15.14
N THR A 160 -4.09 -9.93 -14.93
CA THR A 160 -2.97 -9.87 -13.98
C THR A 160 -1.93 -8.85 -14.47
N GLY A 161 -1.64 -8.83 -15.78
CA GLY A 161 -0.78 -7.82 -16.39
C GLY A 161 -1.29 -6.39 -16.20
N ALA A 162 -2.62 -6.18 -16.22
CA ALA A 162 -3.23 -4.88 -15.97
C ALA A 162 -2.93 -4.35 -14.55
N VAL A 163 -3.04 -5.20 -13.53
CA VAL A 163 -2.73 -4.85 -12.13
C VAL A 163 -1.25 -4.48 -11.99
N VAL A 164 -0.35 -5.30 -12.55
CA VAL A 164 1.10 -5.05 -12.51
C VAL A 164 1.45 -3.75 -13.26
N LEU A 165 0.82 -3.48 -14.39
CA LEU A 165 0.98 -2.22 -15.12
C LEU A 165 0.56 -1.03 -14.26
N GLY A 166 -0.61 -1.10 -13.60
CA GLY A 166 -1.08 -0.07 -12.68
C GLY A 166 -0.12 0.17 -11.51
N SER A 167 0.40 -0.89 -10.91
CA SER A 167 1.44 -0.85 -9.89
C SER A 167 2.67 -0.07 -10.35
N ASN A 168 3.17 -0.35 -11.56
CA ASN A 168 4.34 0.35 -12.12
C ASN A 168 4.05 1.82 -12.41
N ILE A 169 2.86 2.13 -12.96
CA ILE A 169 2.40 3.51 -13.19
C ILE A 169 2.43 4.31 -11.88
N SER A 170 1.98 3.72 -10.77
CA SER A 170 2.04 4.41 -9.46
C SER A 170 3.47 4.75 -9.03
N GLY A 171 4.44 3.89 -9.34
CA GLY A 171 5.85 4.15 -9.08
C GLY A 171 6.39 5.29 -9.94
N THR A 172 6.03 5.33 -11.23
CA THR A 172 6.38 6.44 -12.12
C THR A 172 5.81 7.78 -11.62
N PHE A 173 4.55 7.80 -11.18
CA PHE A 173 3.96 9.01 -10.59
C PHE A 173 4.72 9.47 -9.34
N ALA A 174 5.05 8.55 -8.43
CA ALA A 174 5.80 8.88 -7.23
C ALA A 174 7.22 9.40 -7.53
N SER A 175 7.88 8.85 -8.55
CA SER A 175 9.20 9.33 -9.00
C SER A 175 9.17 10.73 -9.60
N ILE A 176 8.08 11.12 -10.27
CA ILE A 176 7.91 12.48 -10.83
C ILE A 176 7.66 13.51 -9.71
N ILE A 177 7.04 13.09 -8.61
CA ILE A 177 6.67 13.96 -7.49
C ILE A 177 7.81 14.09 -6.45
N SER A 178 8.72 13.11 -6.41
CA SER A 178 9.89 13.10 -5.51
C SER A 178 10.89 14.20 -5.79
#